data_AF-A0A1C5UDW0-F1
#
_entry.id   AF-A0A1C5UDW0-F1
#
_cell.length_a   1.000
_cell.length_b   1.000
_cell.length_c   1.000
_cell.angle_alpha   90.00
_cell.angle_beta   90.00
_cell.angle_gamma   90.00
#
_symmetry.space_group_name_H-M   'P 1'
#
loop_
_entity.id
_entity.type
_entity.pdbx_description
1 polymer ?
#
loop_
_entity_poly.entity_id
_entity_poly.type
_entity_poly.pdbx_seq_one_letter_code
_entity_poly.pdbx_strand_id
1 'polypeptide(L)'
;MAYDFLKKLFGTPKEGEEPKAMTYEELEAAIDADGNIKIADLSGGGYVSKEKYNAKVTELTGVKQQLTDANTEIQSYKDMDIEGIQKSAKEWEDKYNADTKALEDKLTAQEYSHAADMFMSKYQFTSKPAREGIMAEFNKKGFKLEDGKFLGAEDYMKTLMESEDYKGAFKTEEKPAGKEPENKPFFAQGTGGSGNNGESGGGSTFNPFGFNLLRQPEKK
;
A
#
# COMPACT_ATOMS: atom_id res chain seq x y z
N MET A 1 46.53 53.30 10.02
CA MET A 1 46.56 53.03 11.47
C MET A 1 45.19 53.34 12.05
N ALA A 2 44.72 52.62 13.07
CA ALA A 2 43.32 52.70 13.57
C ALA A 2 42.85 54.11 14.00
N TYR A 3 43.77 55.06 14.17
CA TYR A 3 43.49 56.40 14.71
C TYR A 3 43.90 57.55 13.76
N ASP A 4 44.03 57.30 12.46
CA ASP A 4 44.42 58.35 11.50
C ASP A 4 43.44 59.55 11.47
N PHE A 5 42.18 59.34 11.86
CA PHE A 5 41.19 60.43 11.99
C PHE A 5 41.56 61.45 13.08
N LEU A 6 42.34 61.07 14.10
CA LEU A 6 42.79 61.98 15.15
C LEU A 6 43.81 63.01 14.64
N LYS A 7 44.51 62.73 13.53
CA LYS A 7 45.47 63.67 12.93
C LYS A 7 44.79 64.97 12.46
N LYS A 8 43.48 64.95 12.19
CA LYS A 8 42.72 66.16 11.87
C LYS A 8 42.49 67.06 13.08
N LEU A 9 42.38 66.48 14.27
CA LEU A 9 42.21 67.21 15.53
C LEU A 9 43.52 67.83 16.02
N PHE A 10 44.61 67.07 15.94
CA PHE A 10 45.90 67.47 16.55
C PHE A 10 46.96 67.94 15.54
N GLY A 11 46.70 67.79 14.24
CA GLY A 11 47.70 67.98 13.18
C GLY A 11 48.71 66.84 13.09
N THR A 12 49.69 66.98 12.20
CA THR A 12 50.86 66.09 12.11
C THR A 12 52.11 66.87 12.54
N PRO A 13 52.77 66.51 13.66
CA PRO A 13 54.00 67.18 14.07
C PRO A 13 55.10 66.94 13.04
N LYS A 14 55.86 67.99 12.70
CA LYS A 14 57.07 67.86 11.87
C LYS A 14 58.20 67.26 12.69
N GLU A 15 59.18 66.68 12.02
CA GLU A 15 60.33 66.05 12.67
C GLU A 15 61.08 67.06 13.56
N GLY A 16 61.00 66.88 14.89
CA GLY A 16 61.59 67.76 15.90
C GLY A 16 60.64 68.75 16.60
N GLU A 17 59.37 68.84 16.22
CA GLU A 17 58.35 69.65 16.92
C GLU A 17 57.57 68.83 17.96
N GLU A 18 57.28 69.45 19.11
CA GLU A 18 56.41 68.86 20.11
C GLU A 18 54.95 68.79 19.60
N PRO A 19 54.20 67.72 19.90
CA PRO A 19 52.81 67.60 19.48
C PRO A 19 51.95 68.73 20.04
N LYS A 20 50.98 69.20 19.26
CA LYS A 20 50.06 70.28 19.66
C LYS A 20 49.29 69.89 20.92
N ALA A 21 49.55 70.58 22.03
CA ALA A 21 48.71 70.53 23.22
C ALA A 21 47.42 71.33 23.00
N MET A 22 46.31 70.86 23.57
CA MET A 22 44.99 71.46 23.39
C MET A 22 44.18 71.39 24.70
N THR A 23 43.42 72.44 24.98
CA THR A 23 42.48 72.52 26.11
C THR A 23 41.18 71.76 25.80
N TYR A 24 40.34 71.54 26.82
CA TYR A 24 39.01 70.93 26.64
C TYR A 24 38.15 71.71 25.64
N GLU A 25 38.08 73.04 25.81
CA GLU A 25 37.26 73.94 24.99
C GLU A 25 37.71 73.92 23.52
N GLU A 26 39.02 73.91 23.29
CA GLU A 26 39.58 73.80 21.94
C GLU A 26 39.34 72.41 21.32
N LEU A 27 39.34 71.33 22.11
CA LEU A 27 39.02 69.98 21.64
C LEU A 27 37.56 69.88 21.21
N GLU A 28 36.63 70.42 22.01
CA GLU A 28 35.20 70.48 21.69
C GLU A 28 34.99 71.28 20.39
N ALA A 29 35.57 72.48 20.30
CA ALA A 29 35.51 73.29 19.08
C ALA A 29 36.10 72.59 17.84
N ALA A 30 37.17 71.81 18.01
CA ALA A 30 37.78 71.05 16.91
C ALA A 30 36.92 69.86 16.45
N ILE A 31 36.21 69.21 17.37
CA ILE A 31 35.24 68.15 17.05
C ILE A 31 34.02 68.74 16.34
N ASP A 32 33.48 69.86 16.83
CA ASP A 32 32.34 70.54 16.21
C ASP A 32 32.67 71.08 14.81
N ALA A 33 33.90 71.53 14.61
CA ALA A 33 34.39 71.97 13.31
C ALA A 33 34.56 70.82 12.30
N ASP A 34 34.81 69.58 12.76
CA ASP A 34 34.87 68.38 11.92
C ASP A 34 33.66 67.48 12.17
N GLY A 35 32.54 67.79 11.50
CA GLY A 35 31.30 67.01 11.58
C GLY A 35 31.40 65.53 11.16
N ASN A 36 32.58 65.05 10.71
CA ASN A 36 32.83 63.63 10.48
C ASN A 36 33.21 62.89 11.78
N ILE A 37 33.63 63.60 12.82
CA ILE A 37 34.02 63.01 14.10
C ILE A 37 32.78 62.94 14.98
N LYS A 38 32.30 61.71 15.22
CA LYS A 38 31.18 61.44 16.12
C LYS A 38 31.69 60.75 17.37
N ILE A 39 31.58 61.41 18.51
CA ILE A 39 31.90 60.85 19.82
C ILE A 39 30.60 60.42 20.49
N ALA A 40 30.62 59.25 21.11
CA ALA A 40 29.50 58.74 21.87
C ALA A 40 29.98 58.17 23.20
N ASP A 41 29.18 58.38 24.25
CA ASP A 41 29.40 57.76 25.55
C ASP A 41 28.84 56.33 25.55
N LEU A 42 29.73 55.35 25.66
CA LEU A 42 29.39 53.93 25.70
C LEU A 42 28.68 53.55 27.01
N SER A 43 28.84 54.32 28.09
CA SER A 43 28.20 54.05 29.39
C SER A 43 26.69 54.29 29.33
N GLY A 44 26.22 55.12 28.40
CA GLY A 44 24.80 55.40 28.18
C GLY A 44 24.00 54.23 27.58
N GLY A 45 24.64 53.10 27.26
CA GLY A 45 23.95 51.87 26.83
C GLY A 45 23.34 51.89 25.42
N GLY A 46 23.47 52.99 24.68
CA GLY A 46 22.94 53.14 23.31
C GLY A 46 23.73 52.40 22.22
N TYR A 47 24.82 51.73 22.56
CA TYR A 47 25.73 51.08 21.61
C TYR A 47 25.99 49.62 21.98
N VAL A 48 26.04 48.76 20.96
CA VAL A 48 26.44 47.36 21.07
C VAL A 48 27.73 47.13 20.27
N SER A 49 28.58 46.21 20.71
CA SER A 49 29.76 45.84 19.93
C SER A 49 29.34 45.18 18.61
N LYS A 50 30.19 45.29 17.60
CA LYS A 50 29.95 44.69 16.27
C LYS A 50 29.74 43.19 16.37
N GLU A 51 30.49 42.51 17.25
CA GLU A 51 30.38 41.08 17.50
C GLU A 51 28.99 40.73 18.05
N LYS A 52 28.50 41.47 19.05
CA LYS A 52 27.16 41.25 19.62
C LYS A 52 26.05 41.51 18.60
N TYR A 53 26.18 42.58 17.81
CA TYR A 53 25.24 42.88 16.74
C TYR A 53 25.20 41.75 15.69
N ASN A 54 26.35 41.34 15.18
CA ASN A 54 26.46 40.26 14.21
C ASN A 54 25.92 38.93 14.76
N ALA A 55 26.21 38.60 16.03
CA ALA A 55 25.65 37.43 16.67
C ALA A 55 24.11 37.45 16.69
N LYS A 56 23.50 38.60 17.02
CA LYS A 56 22.04 38.75 16.99
C LYS A 56 21.44 38.70 15.59
N VAL A 57 22.13 39.23 14.58
CA VAL A 57 21.71 39.11 13.18
C VAL A 57 21.74 37.65 12.72
N THR A 58 22.78 36.89 13.08
CA THR A 58 22.87 35.46 12.77
C THR A 58 21.78 34.66 13.47
N GLU A 59 21.56 34.90 14.77
CA GLU A 59 20.48 34.27 15.54
C GLU A 59 19.11 34.57 14.93
N LEU A 60 18.82 35.84 14.62
CA LEU A 60 17.56 36.25 14.01
C LEU A 60 17.34 35.59 12.64
N THR A 61 18.40 35.48 11.84
CA THR A 61 18.34 34.83 10.53
C THR A 61 18.05 33.33 10.68
N GLY A 62 18.72 32.66 11.62
CA GLY A 62 18.47 31.26 11.94
C GLY A 62 17.04 31.02 12.42
N VAL A 63 16.53 31.86 13.33
CA VAL A 63 15.15 31.76 13.83
C VAL A 63 14.12 31.98 12.71
N LYS A 64 14.35 32.95 11.81
CA LYS A 64 13.48 33.17 10.65
C LYS A 64 13.46 31.97 9.70
N GLN A 65 14.61 31.33 9.49
CA GLN A 65 14.70 30.12 8.68
C GLN A 65 13.91 28.98 9.34
N GLN A 66 14.13 28.72 10.63
CA GLN A 66 13.38 27.71 11.38
C GLN A 66 11.87 27.94 11.34
N LEU A 67 11.42 29.20 11.45
CA LEU A 67 10.01 29.54 11.33
C LEU A 67 9.46 29.26 9.93
N THR A 68 10.24 29.52 8.88
CA THR A 68 9.84 29.25 7.49
C THR A 68 9.74 27.75 7.23
N ASP A 69 10.73 27.00 7.68
CA ASP A 69 10.78 25.54 7.54
C ASP A 69 9.61 24.89 8.30
N ALA A 70 9.39 25.29 9.55
CA ALA A 70 8.29 24.79 10.36
C ALA A 70 6.92 25.10 9.75
N ASN A 71 6.73 26.31 9.21
CA ASN A 71 5.47 26.66 8.54
C ASN A 71 5.26 25.84 7.25
N THR A 72 6.33 25.56 6.50
CA THR A 72 6.28 24.73 5.30
C THR A 72 5.88 23.30 5.65
N GLU A 73 6.48 22.73 6.70
CA GLU A 73 6.14 21.38 7.19
C GLU A 73 4.70 21.31 7.72
N ILE A 74 4.25 22.31 8.49
CA ILE A 74 2.86 22.41 8.95
C ILE A 74 1.87 22.44 7.76
N GLN A 75 2.18 23.18 6.69
CA GLN A 75 1.32 23.20 5.51
C GLN A 75 1.31 21.85 4.81
N SER A 76 2.46 21.16 4.73
CA SER A 76 2.53 19.82 4.14
C SER A 76 1.57 18.84 4.81
N TYR A 77 1.36 18.93 6.13
CA TYR A 77 0.38 18.10 6.85
C TYR A 77 -1.06 18.56 6.63
N LYS A 78 -1.32 19.86 6.48
CA LYS A 78 -2.66 20.40 6.22
C LYS A 78 -3.14 20.10 4.80
N ASP A 79 -2.22 20.07 3.85
CA ASP A 79 -2.48 19.76 2.45
C ASP A 79 -2.64 18.23 2.22
N MET A 80 -2.38 17.39 3.24
CA MET A 80 -2.69 15.97 3.16
C MET A 80 -4.20 15.77 3.04
N ASP A 81 -4.61 15.08 1.97
CA ASP A 81 -6.00 14.67 1.75
C ASP A 81 -6.39 13.48 2.65
N ILE A 82 -6.56 13.75 3.94
CA ILE A 82 -6.95 12.74 4.92
C ILE A 82 -8.32 12.13 4.58
N GLU A 83 -9.24 12.94 4.07
CA GLU A 83 -10.58 12.48 3.66
C GLU A 83 -10.50 11.51 2.49
N GLY A 84 -9.69 11.82 1.46
CA GLY A 84 -9.44 10.93 0.33
C GLY A 84 -8.76 9.62 0.74
N ILE A 85 -7.81 9.67 1.69
CA ILE A 85 -7.17 8.47 2.26
C ILE A 85 -8.19 7.61 3.01
N GLN A 86 -9.01 8.21 3.87
CA GLN A 86 -10.04 7.49 4.63
C GLN A 86 -11.09 6.87 3.71
N LYS A 87 -11.52 7.60 2.68
CA LYS A 87 -12.44 7.09 1.66
C LYS A 87 -11.84 5.89 0.93
N SER A 88 -10.58 6.00 0.49
CA SER A 88 -9.88 4.90 -0.18
C SER A 88 -9.77 3.67 0.73
N ALA A 89 -9.42 3.86 2.01
CA ALA A 89 -9.34 2.75 2.97
C ALA A 89 -10.68 2.03 3.13
N LYS A 90 -11.78 2.79 3.25
CA LYS A 90 -13.13 2.22 3.36
C LYS A 90 -13.56 1.48 2.09
N GLU A 91 -13.30 2.05 0.91
CA GLU A 91 -13.60 1.39 -0.36
C GLU A 91 -12.86 0.04 -0.50
N TRP A 92 -11.61 -0.03 -0.02
CA TRP A 92 -10.84 -1.27 0.00
C TRP A 92 -11.39 -2.29 1.00
N GLU A 93 -11.78 -1.85 2.19
CA GLU A 93 -12.41 -2.71 3.19
C GLU A 93 -13.74 -3.30 2.67
N ASP A 94 -14.59 -2.46 2.11
CA ASP A 94 -15.88 -2.87 1.53
C ASP A 94 -15.66 -3.88 0.38
N LYS A 95 -14.71 -3.60 -0.51
CA LYS A 95 -14.36 -4.51 -1.60
C LYS A 95 -13.83 -5.85 -1.09
N TYR A 96 -12.92 -5.82 -0.11
CA TYR A 96 -12.34 -7.03 0.46
C TYR A 96 -13.43 -7.93 1.09
N ASN A 97 -14.34 -7.34 1.86
CA ASN A 97 -15.44 -8.07 2.49
C ASN A 97 -16.40 -8.65 1.44
N ALA A 98 -16.73 -7.87 0.40
CA ALA A 98 -17.57 -8.33 -0.70
C ALA A 98 -16.93 -9.48 -1.49
N ASP A 99 -15.65 -9.36 -1.85
CA ASP A 99 -14.91 -10.38 -2.60
C ASP A 99 -14.75 -11.66 -1.77
N THR A 100 -14.50 -11.55 -0.46
CA THR A 100 -14.40 -12.69 0.45
C THR A 100 -15.72 -13.44 0.53
N LYS A 101 -16.84 -12.73 0.76
CA LYS A 101 -18.17 -13.34 0.78
C LYS A 101 -18.50 -14.03 -0.56
N ALA A 102 -18.23 -13.35 -1.68
CA ALA A 102 -18.48 -13.91 -3.00
C ALA A 102 -17.63 -15.16 -3.28
N LEU A 103 -16.42 -15.23 -2.74
CA LEU A 103 -15.57 -16.40 -2.84
C LEU A 103 -16.08 -17.56 -1.97
N GLU A 104 -16.45 -17.28 -0.72
CA GLU A 104 -17.04 -18.27 0.19
C GLU A 104 -18.34 -18.86 -0.37
N ASP A 105 -19.21 -18.01 -0.92
CA ASP A 105 -20.46 -18.42 -1.56
C ASP A 105 -20.18 -19.33 -2.78
N LYS A 106 -19.16 -18.99 -3.59
CA LYS A 106 -18.74 -19.82 -4.73
C LYS A 106 -18.18 -21.17 -4.30
N LEU A 107 -17.33 -21.21 -3.27
CA LEU A 107 -16.76 -22.44 -2.75
C LEU A 107 -17.87 -23.35 -2.19
N THR A 108 -18.77 -22.78 -1.40
CA THR A 108 -19.91 -23.52 -0.85
C THR A 108 -20.81 -24.06 -1.96
N ALA A 109 -21.12 -23.25 -2.98
CA ALA A 109 -21.90 -23.70 -4.13
C ALA A 109 -21.20 -24.81 -4.92
N GLN A 110 -19.87 -24.72 -5.07
CA GLN A 110 -19.07 -25.74 -5.75
C GLN A 110 -19.02 -27.05 -4.97
N GLU A 111 -18.80 -26.99 -3.67
CA GLU A 111 -18.83 -28.16 -2.78
C GLU A 111 -20.21 -28.84 -2.80
N TYR A 112 -21.28 -28.05 -2.69
CA TYR A 112 -22.65 -28.54 -2.82
C TYR A 112 -22.89 -29.23 -4.16
N SER A 113 -22.54 -28.57 -5.27
CA SER A 113 -22.75 -29.12 -6.62
C SER A 113 -21.97 -30.42 -6.81
N HIS A 114 -20.73 -30.47 -6.34
CA HIS A 114 -19.91 -31.67 -6.47
C HIS A 114 -20.45 -32.83 -5.65
N ALA A 115 -20.84 -32.57 -4.40
CA ALA A 115 -21.49 -33.56 -3.56
C ALA A 115 -22.81 -34.04 -4.20
N ALA A 116 -23.61 -33.13 -4.77
CA ALA A 116 -24.88 -33.46 -5.43
C ALA A 116 -24.65 -34.35 -6.65
N ASP A 117 -23.63 -34.04 -7.46
CA ASP A 117 -23.24 -34.89 -8.59
C ASP A 117 -22.83 -36.30 -8.13
N MET A 118 -22.01 -36.40 -7.07
CA MET A 118 -21.62 -37.68 -6.48
C MET A 118 -22.81 -38.46 -5.91
N PHE A 119 -23.74 -37.76 -5.27
CA PHE A 119 -24.97 -38.36 -4.76
C PHE A 119 -25.83 -38.93 -5.90
N MET A 120 -26.06 -38.13 -6.95
CA MET A 120 -26.83 -38.56 -8.12
C MET A 120 -26.17 -39.74 -8.85
N SER A 121 -24.84 -39.82 -8.85
CA SER A 121 -24.08 -40.90 -9.47
C SER A 121 -24.39 -42.28 -8.90
N LYS A 122 -24.96 -42.36 -7.69
CA LYS A 122 -25.39 -43.62 -7.06
C LYS A 122 -26.61 -44.24 -7.73
N TYR A 123 -27.36 -43.48 -8.54
CA TYR A 123 -28.63 -43.89 -9.12
C TYR A 123 -28.52 -44.01 -10.64
N GLN A 124 -29.29 -44.93 -11.22
CA GLN A 124 -29.36 -45.10 -12.67
C GLN A 124 -30.57 -44.39 -13.25
N PHE A 125 -30.32 -43.36 -14.05
CA PHE A 125 -31.37 -42.60 -14.73
C PHE A 125 -31.61 -43.11 -16.16
N THR A 126 -32.84 -42.99 -16.65
CA THR A 126 -33.22 -43.43 -18.01
C THR A 126 -32.59 -42.56 -19.10
N SER A 127 -32.28 -41.30 -18.80
CA SER A 127 -31.65 -40.36 -19.73
C SER A 127 -30.96 -39.19 -19.00
N LYS A 128 -30.15 -38.40 -19.72
CA LYS A 128 -29.53 -37.18 -19.19
C LYS A 128 -30.58 -36.12 -18.75
N PRO A 129 -31.63 -35.83 -19.54
CA PRO A 129 -32.70 -34.92 -19.11
C PRO A 129 -33.45 -35.42 -17.86
N ALA A 130 -33.65 -36.73 -17.73
CA ALA A 130 -34.27 -37.32 -16.54
C ALA A 130 -33.40 -37.07 -15.28
N ARG A 131 -32.08 -37.27 -15.37
CA ARG A 131 -31.13 -36.93 -14.30
C ARG A 131 -31.20 -35.44 -13.93
N GLU A 132 -31.21 -34.56 -14.93
CA GLU A 132 -31.27 -33.10 -14.72
C GLU A 132 -32.59 -32.67 -14.07
N GLY A 133 -33.72 -33.28 -14.44
CA GLY A 133 -35.02 -33.05 -13.80
C GLY A 133 -35.04 -33.44 -12.33
N ILE A 134 -34.51 -34.62 -11.99
CA ILE A 134 -34.40 -35.07 -10.59
C ILE A 134 -33.39 -34.20 -9.82
N MET A 135 -32.28 -33.79 -10.44
CA MET A 135 -31.34 -32.84 -9.86
C MET A 135 -31.99 -31.49 -9.56
N ALA A 136 -32.89 -31.00 -10.42
CA ALA A 136 -33.63 -29.78 -10.18
C ALA A 136 -34.57 -29.91 -8.95
N GLU A 137 -35.31 -31.02 -8.84
CA GLU A 137 -36.14 -31.28 -7.65
C GLU A 137 -35.31 -31.42 -6.36
N PHE A 138 -34.16 -32.09 -6.45
CA PHE A 138 -33.20 -32.20 -5.36
C PHE A 138 -32.68 -30.83 -4.91
N ASN A 139 -32.24 -29.99 -5.84
CA ASN A 139 -31.73 -28.65 -5.54
C ASN A 139 -32.82 -27.74 -4.97
N LYS A 140 -34.07 -27.86 -5.44
CA LYS A 140 -35.22 -27.12 -4.89
C LYS A 140 -35.49 -27.46 -3.42
N LYS A 141 -35.22 -28.70 -2.99
CA LYS A 141 -35.38 -29.10 -1.59
C LYS A 141 -34.31 -28.51 -0.66
N GLY A 142 -33.15 -28.13 -1.19
CA GLY A 142 -32.12 -27.44 -0.41
C GLY A 142 -31.58 -28.28 0.76
N PHE A 143 -31.31 -29.57 0.53
CA PHE A 143 -30.79 -30.46 1.58
C PHE A 143 -29.51 -29.92 2.20
N LYS A 144 -29.37 -30.03 3.52
CA LYS A 144 -28.13 -29.67 4.21
C LYS A 144 -27.04 -30.70 3.90
N LEU A 145 -25.85 -30.21 3.56
CA LEU A 145 -24.65 -31.02 3.38
C LEU A 145 -23.86 -31.03 4.69
N GLU A 146 -23.72 -32.20 5.32
CA GLU A 146 -22.90 -32.42 6.52
C GLU A 146 -21.93 -33.58 6.26
N ASP A 147 -20.64 -33.37 6.52
CA ASP A 147 -19.58 -34.36 6.31
C ASP A 147 -19.60 -35.01 4.90
N GLY A 148 -19.91 -34.20 3.88
CA GLY A 148 -20.00 -34.67 2.49
C GLY A 148 -21.24 -35.51 2.17
N LYS A 149 -22.24 -35.55 3.06
CA LYS A 149 -23.51 -36.26 2.88
C LYS A 149 -24.70 -35.32 3.02
N PHE A 150 -25.70 -35.50 2.16
CA PHE A 150 -26.93 -34.74 2.27
C PHE A 150 -27.89 -35.39 3.26
N LEU A 151 -28.26 -34.65 4.31
CA LEU A 151 -29.20 -35.13 5.30
C LEU A 151 -30.60 -35.29 4.69
N GLY A 152 -31.19 -36.48 4.80
CA GLY A 152 -32.54 -36.79 4.32
C GLY A 152 -32.68 -36.94 2.79
N ALA A 153 -31.58 -36.77 2.04
CA ALA A 153 -31.58 -36.90 0.59
C ALA A 153 -31.87 -38.33 0.11
N GLU A 154 -31.34 -39.34 0.81
CA GLU A 154 -31.54 -40.75 0.42
C GLU A 154 -33.01 -41.16 0.53
N ASP A 155 -33.70 -40.72 1.58
CA ASP A 155 -35.11 -41.02 1.75
C ASP A 155 -35.98 -40.24 0.76
N TYR A 156 -35.65 -38.97 0.49
CA TYR A 156 -36.33 -38.23 -0.56
C TYR A 156 -36.16 -38.87 -1.93
N MET A 157 -34.95 -39.35 -2.28
CA MET A 157 -34.73 -40.03 -3.55
C MET A 157 -35.58 -41.30 -3.68
N LYS A 158 -35.71 -42.09 -2.60
CA LYS A 158 -36.62 -43.25 -2.60
C LYS A 158 -38.07 -42.83 -2.88
N THR A 159 -38.56 -41.75 -2.26
CA THR A 159 -39.92 -41.25 -2.54
C THR A 159 -40.10 -40.83 -3.99
N LEU A 160 -39.09 -40.24 -4.63
CA LEU A 160 -39.14 -39.90 -6.06
C LEU A 160 -39.15 -41.15 -6.94
N MET A 161 -38.37 -42.17 -6.60
CA MET A 161 -38.34 -43.44 -7.33
C MET A 161 -39.69 -44.18 -7.27
N GLU A 162 -40.43 -44.02 -6.18
CA GLU A 162 -41.76 -44.64 -5.97
C GLU A 162 -42.92 -43.79 -6.51
N SER A 163 -42.72 -42.48 -6.68
CA SER A 163 -43.76 -41.57 -7.14
C SER A 163 -44.12 -41.80 -8.61
N GLU A 164 -45.41 -41.75 -8.93
CA GLU A 164 -45.92 -41.93 -10.30
C GLU A 164 -45.36 -40.89 -11.29
N ASP A 165 -45.12 -39.66 -10.80
CA ASP A 165 -44.63 -38.54 -11.61
C ASP A 165 -43.14 -38.68 -11.99
N TYR A 166 -42.33 -39.35 -11.14
CA TYR A 166 -40.87 -39.40 -11.30
C TYR A 166 -40.31 -40.81 -11.50
N LYS A 167 -41.08 -41.88 -11.29
CA LYS A 167 -40.60 -43.27 -11.47
C LYS A 167 -40.03 -43.55 -12.86
N GLY A 168 -40.57 -42.92 -13.91
CA GLY A 168 -40.10 -43.06 -15.30
C GLY A 168 -38.71 -42.43 -15.55
N ALA A 169 -38.20 -41.63 -14.61
CA ALA A 169 -36.87 -41.05 -14.67
C ALA A 169 -35.76 -42.04 -14.29
N PHE A 170 -36.10 -43.14 -13.60
CA PHE A 170 -35.16 -44.13 -13.09
C PHE A 170 -35.21 -45.43 -13.89
N LYS A 171 -34.05 -46.06 -14.09
CA LYS A 171 -34.02 -47.38 -14.71
C LYS A 171 -34.52 -48.41 -13.71
N THR A 172 -35.53 -49.18 -14.09
CA THR A 172 -35.84 -50.44 -13.42
C THR A 172 -34.75 -51.43 -13.81
N GLU A 173 -34.05 -52.03 -12.84
CA GLU A 173 -33.29 -53.24 -13.13
C GLU A 173 -34.29 -54.34 -13.50
N GLU A 174 -34.61 -54.47 -14.79
CA GLU A 174 -34.91 -55.80 -15.31
C GLU A 174 -33.66 -56.63 -15.11
N LYS A 175 -33.64 -57.38 -14.01
CA LYS A 175 -32.62 -58.38 -13.71
C LYS A 175 -32.39 -59.19 -14.99
N PRO A 176 -31.25 -59.05 -15.70
CA PRO A 176 -31.09 -59.73 -16.96
C PRO A 176 -31.06 -61.22 -16.67
N ALA A 177 -32.04 -61.94 -17.23
CA ALA A 177 -31.99 -63.39 -17.32
C ALA A 177 -30.65 -63.80 -17.93
N GLY A 178 -29.98 -64.74 -17.27
CA GLY A 178 -28.58 -65.09 -17.50
C GLY A 178 -28.20 -65.26 -18.96
N LYS A 179 -27.11 -64.61 -19.36
CA LYS A 179 -26.25 -65.08 -20.44
C LYS A 179 -24.81 -65.01 -19.95
N GLU A 180 -24.20 -66.19 -19.91
CA GLU A 180 -22.81 -66.44 -19.53
C GLU A 180 -21.85 -65.58 -20.36
N PRO A 181 -20.74 -65.11 -19.79
CA PRO A 181 -19.71 -64.41 -20.56
C PRO A 181 -18.87 -65.42 -21.35
N GLU A 182 -18.97 -65.41 -22.68
CA GLU A 182 -18.00 -66.06 -23.56
C GLU A 182 -16.62 -65.40 -23.38
N ASN A 183 -15.73 -66.13 -22.72
CA ASN A 183 -14.34 -65.76 -22.53
C ASN A 183 -13.57 -65.95 -23.85
N LYS A 184 -13.21 -64.86 -24.53
CA LYS A 184 -12.22 -64.87 -25.62
C LYS A 184 -10.96 -64.11 -25.16
N PRO A 185 -9.77 -64.72 -25.21
CA PRO A 185 -8.56 -64.08 -24.71
C PRO A 185 -8.10 -62.95 -25.65
N PHE A 186 -7.67 -61.84 -25.05
CA PHE A 186 -7.04 -60.71 -25.73
C PHE A 186 -5.51 -60.93 -25.77
N PHE A 187 -4.92 -60.90 -26.97
CA PHE A 187 -3.46 -60.92 -27.14
C PHE A 187 -2.89 -59.50 -26.98
N ALA A 188 -1.99 -59.31 -26.02
CA ALA A 188 -1.25 -58.06 -25.84
C ALA A 188 -0.24 -57.86 -26.98
N GLN A 189 -0.38 -56.77 -27.74
CA GLN A 189 0.60 -56.33 -28.71
C GLN A 189 1.54 -55.30 -28.07
N GLY A 190 2.84 -55.56 -28.14
CA GLY A 190 3.88 -54.77 -27.51
C GLY A 190 4.55 -53.73 -28.42
N THR A 191 5.40 -52.96 -27.74
CA THR A 191 6.56 -52.16 -28.19
C THR A 191 6.32 -50.84 -28.93
N GLY A 192 6.99 -49.80 -28.43
CA GLY A 192 7.32 -48.61 -29.21
C GLY A 192 7.79 -47.44 -28.35
N GLY A 193 8.95 -47.57 -27.70
CA GLY A 193 9.63 -46.43 -27.10
C GLY A 193 10.19 -45.50 -28.17
N SER A 194 10.00 -44.19 -27.97
CA SER A 194 10.84 -43.11 -28.49
C SER A 194 10.49 -41.88 -27.62
N GLY A 195 11.40 -41.16 -26.98
CA GLY A 195 12.79 -40.93 -27.34
C GLY A 195 12.96 -39.49 -27.84
N ASN A 196 13.01 -38.56 -26.88
CA ASN A 196 13.76 -37.30 -26.89
C ASN A 196 13.19 -35.96 -27.43
N ASN A 197 13.42 -34.97 -26.55
CA ASN A 197 13.88 -33.58 -26.72
C ASN A 197 12.97 -32.47 -27.27
N GLY A 198 13.02 -31.34 -26.54
CA GLY A 198 12.70 -30.02 -27.11
C GLY A 198 12.21 -28.96 -26.14
N GLU A 199 13.10 -28.47 -25.28
CA GLU A 199 13.39 -27.06 -25.00
C GLU A 199 12.30 -25.95 -25.00
N SER A 200 12.47 -25.05 -24.02
CA SER A 200 12.10 -23.62 -23.98
C SER A 200 10.65 -23.23 -23.67
N GLY A 201 10.52 -22.43 -22.62
CA GLY A 201 9.30 -21.69 -22.32
C GLY A 201 9.38 -21.03 -20.95
N GLY A 202 10.19 -19.97 -20.82
CA GLY A 202 10.09 -19.05 -19.70
C GLY A 202 8.66 -18.48 -19.62
N GLY A 203 8.09 -18.49 -18.42
CA GLY A 203 6.71 -18.04 -18.23
C GLY A 203 6.31 -17.99 -16.76
N SER A 204 6.39 -16.78 -16.21
CA SER A 204 5.45 -16.24 -15.24
C SER A 204 5.52 -16.77 -13.79
N THR A 205 6.39 -16.15 -13.00
CA THR A 205 6.14 -15.95 -11.57
C THR A 205 4.87 -15.11 -11.44
N PHE A 206 3.75 -15.77 -11.16
CA PHE A 206 2.50 -15.11 -10.81
C PHE A 206 2.67 -14.47 -9.42
N ASN A 207 2.95 -13.17 -9.38
CA ASN A 207 2.89 -12.35 -8.16
C ASN A 207 1.53 -11.62 -8.14
N PRO A 208 0.54 -12.06 -7.35
CA PRO A 208 -0.75 -11.36 -7.24
C PRO A 208 -0.69 -10.12 -6.34
N PHE A 209 0.44 -9.84 -5.68
CA PHE A 209 0.60 -8.71 -4.78
C PHE A 209 1.85 -7.91 -5.18
N GLY A 210 1.64 -6.90 -6.03
CA GLY A 210 2.67 -6.02 -6.57
C GLY A 210 3.19 -4.99 -5.56
N PHE A 211 3.89 -5.44 -4.51
CA PHE A 211 4.75 -4.57 -3.70
C PHE A 211 6.20 -4.70 -4.19
N ASN A 212 6.59 -3.83 -5.12
CA ASN A 212 7.99 -3.63 -5.46
C ASN A 212 8.44 -2.25 -4.96
N LEU A 213 8.60 -2.12 -3.65
CA LEU A 213 9.23 -0.95 -3.02
C LEU A 213 10.66 -1.30 -2.61
N LEU A 214 11.57 -1.38 -3.59
CA LEU A 214 13.00 -1.19 -3.35
C LEU A 214 13.48 0.01 -4.17
N ARG A 215 13.31 1.21 -3.59
CA ARG A 215 14.09 2.39 -3.98
C ARG A 215 15.44 2.26 -3.24
N GLN A 216 16.49 1.84 -3.94
CA GLN A 216 17.86 1.99 -3.43
C GLN A 216 18.26 3.47 -3.50
N PRO A 217 19.00 4.03 -2.52
CA PRO A 217 19.56 5.37 -2.62
C PRO A 217 20.76 5.39 -3.57
N GLU A 218 20.76 6.30 -4.55
CA GLU A 218 21.97 6.61 -5.31
C GLU A 218 23.01 7.23 -4.38
N LYS A 219 24.19 6.61 -4.31
CA LYS A 219 25.38 7.25 -3.76
C LYS A 219 25.97 8.14 -4.85
N LYS A 220 26.02 9.45 -4.58
CA LYS A 220 27.00 10.37 -5.17
C LYS A 220 27.81 10.98 -4.04
#